data_AF-A0A8S2Z458-F1
#
_entry.id   AF-A0A8S2Z458-F1
#
_cell.length_a   1.000
_cell.length_b   1.000
_cell.length_c   1.000
_cell.angle_alpha   90.00
_cell.angle_beta   90.00
_cell.angle_gamma   90.00
#
_symmetry.space_group_name_H-M   'P 1'
#
loop_
_entity.id
_entity.type
_entity.pdbx_description
1 polymer ?
#
loop_
_entity_poly.entity_id
_entity_poly.type
_entity_poly.pdbx_seq_one_letter_code
_entity_poly.pdbx_strand_id
1 'polypeptide(L)' 'MDRKVLRFYAVWDDRSKMFGEKREFVIQYFLVNDTMEIREVHQANDGRDPFPVLITRHKIPKDRY' A
#
# COMPACT_ATOMS: atom_id res chain seq x y z
N MET A 1 6.51 -23.03 5.56
CA MET A 1 6.98 -21.68 5.20
C MET A 1 6.30 -20.66 6.10
N ASP A 2 6.51 -20.76 7.40
CA ASP A 2 5.72 -19.95 8.33
C ASP A 2 6.31 -18.53 8.45
N ARG A 3 5.46 -17.52 8.33
CA ARG A 3 5.74 -16.07 8.54
C ARG A 3 6.71 -15.34 7.58
N LYS A 4 6.91 -15.81 6.34
CA LYS A 4 7.62 -14.99 5.35
C LYS A 4 6.69 -13.91 4.75
N VAL A 5 7.10 -12.66 4.87
CA VAL A 5 6.40 -11.50 4.28
C VAL A 5 7.39 -10.73 3.43
N LEU A 6 7.04 -10.48 2.17
CA LEU A 6 7.80 -9.57 1.32
C LEU A 6 7.29 -8.14 1.57
N ARG A 7 8.21 -7.22 1.81
CA ARG A 7 7.90 -5.80 2.01
C ARG A 7 8.48 -5.01 0.85
N PHE A 8 7.62 -4.28 0.14
CA PHE A 8 8.01 -3.37 -0.93
C PHE A 8 7.67 -1.94 -0.53
N TYR A 9 8.54 -1.02 -0.93
CA TYR A 9 8.30 0.42 -0.82
C TYR A 9 7.84 0.92 -2.18
N ALA A 10 6.68 1.56 -2.21
CA ALA A 10 6.06 2.05 -3.42
C ALA A 10 5.75 3.54 -3.29
N VAL A 11 5.71 4.21 -4.44
CA VAL A 11 5.31 5.61 -4.53
C VAL A 11 4.20 5.70 -5.55
N TRP A 12 3.10 6.33 -5.17
CA TRP A 12 2.09 6.78 -6.12
C TRP A 12 2.36 8.24 -6.44
N ASP A 13 2.72 8.51 -7.69
CA ASP A 13 2.97 9.86 -8.17
C ASP A 13 1.81 10.31 -9.05
N ASP A 14 0.93 11.14 -8.50
CA ASP A 14 -0.22 11.71 -9.22
C ASP A 14 -0.05 13.22 -9.48
N ARG A 15 1.17 13.76 -9.36
CA ARG A 15 1.48 15.21 -9.46
C ARG A 15 1.06 15.87 -10.78
N SER A 16 0.75 15.08 -11.81
CA SER A 16 0.26 15.57 -13.10
C SER A 16 -1.16 16.14 -13.05
N LYS A 17 -1.93 15.87 -11.98
CA LYS A 17 -3.30 16.37 -11.79
C LYS A 17 -3.33 17.68 -11.01
N MET A 18 -4.43 18.42 -11.16
CA MET A 18 -4.64 19.73 -10.52
C MET A 18 -4.51 19.71 -8.97
N PHE A 19 -4.81 18.57 -8.35
CA PHE A 19 -4.61 18.30 -6.91
C PHE A 19 -3.71 17.08 -6.69
N GLY A 20 -2.81 16.85 -7.63
CA GLY A 20 -1.92 15.71 -7.65
C GLY A 20 -0.90 15.76 -6.53
N GLU A 21 -0.61 14.60 -5.95
CA GLU A 21 0.39 14.49 -4.89
C GLU A 21 1.23 13.22 -5.04
N LYS A 22 2.39 13.25 -4.39
CA LYS A 22 3.30 12.10 -4.30
C LYS A 22 3.08 11.44 -2.96
N ARG A 23 2.52 10.24 -2.95
CA ARG A 23 2.24 9.45 -1.75
C ARG A 23 3.15 8.24 -1.65
N GLU A 24 3.62 7.95 -0.45
CA GLU A 24 4.45 6.79 -0.17
C GLU A 24 3.60 5.67 0.45
N PHE A 25 3.83 4.44 0.00
CA PHE A 25 3.12 3.26 0.43
C PHE A 25 4.07 2.13 0.80
N VAL A 26 3.63 1.30 1.73
CA VAL A 26 4.26 0.02 2.04
C VAL A 26 3.33 -1.09 1.60
N ILE A 27 3.83 -1.96 0.72
CA ILE A 27 3.11 -3.15 0.26
C ILE A 27 3.68 -4.35 1.00
N GLN A 28 2.80 -5.13 1.63
CA GLN A 28 3.14 -6.35 2.36
C GLN A 28 2.50 -7.55 1.66
N TYR A 29 3.33 -8.47 1.17
CA TYR A 29 2.87 -9.70 0.52
C TYR A 29 3.15 -10.91 1.40
N PHE A 30 2.09 -11.60 1.80
CA PHE A 30 2.13 -12.72 2.73
C PHE A 30 2.23 -14.04 1.95
N LEU A 31 3.41 -14.67 1.96
CA LEU A 31 3.68 -15.91 1.22
C LEU A 31 2.88 -17.11 1.74
N VAL A 32 2.32 -17.02 2.95
CA VAL A 32 1.56 -18.12 3.58
C VAL A 32 0.22 -18.38 2.87
N ASN A 33 -0.38 -17.36 2.27
CA ASN A 33 -1.73 -17.44 1.71
C ASN A 33 -1.93 -16.56 0.47
N ASP A 34 -0.84 -16.09 -0.13
CA ASP A 34 -0.82 -15.22 -1.32
C ASP A 34 -1.71 -13.98 -1.18
N THR A 35 -1.81 -13.44 0.05
CA THR A 35 -2.57 -12.21 0.32
C THR A 35 -1.66 -11.00 0.32
N MET A 36 -2.24 -9.83 0.05
CA MET A 36 -1.53 -8.57 0.05
C MET A 36 -2.26 -7.54 0.91
N GLU A 37 -1.50 -6.67 1.55
CA GLU A 37 -1.97 -5.53 2.31
C GLU A 37 -1.18 -4.29 1.88
N ILE A 38 -1.85 -3.13 1.76
CA ILE A 38 -1.21 -1.87 1.37
C ILE A 38 -1.48 -0.83 2.44
N ARG A 39 -0.42 -0.19 2.93
CA ARG A 39 -0.48 0.87 3.92
C ARG A 39 0.09 2.18 3.41
N GLU A 40 -0.59 3.28 3.71
CA GLU A 40 -0.05 4.63 3.56
C GLU A 40 1.05 4.88 4.59
N VAL A 41 2.10 5.59 4.18
CA VAL A 41 3.13 6.11 5.07
C VAL A 41 2.74 7.53 5.45
N HIS A 42 2.35 7.70 6.71
CA HIS A 42 2.00 9.01 7.26
C HIS A 42 3.24 9.78 7.68
N GLN A 43 3.18 11.10 7.50
CA GLN A 43 4.17 12.03 8.03
C GLN A 43 3.58 12.81 9.21
N ALA A 44 4.45 13.32 10.08
CA ALA A 44 3.99 14.17 11.17
C ALA A 44 3.24 15.39 10.63
N ASN A 45 2.05 15.66 11.18
CA ASN A 45 1.17 16.77 10.79
C ASN A 45 0.70 16.71 9.32
N ASP A 46 0.50 15.52 8.75
CA ASP A 46 -0.02 15.37 7.38
C ASP A 46 -1.54 15.67 7.24
N GLY A 47 -2.25 15.81 8.37
CA GLY A 47 -3.67 16.13 8.42
C GLY A 47 -4.58 15.02 7.87
N ARG A 48 -4.06 13.79 7.73
CA ARG A 48 -4.81 12.66 7.17
C ARG A 48 -5.50 11.82 8.22
N ASP A 49 -6.37 10.94 7.72
CA ASP A 49 -7.06 9.96 8.54
C ASP A 49 -6.04 9.08 9.30
N PRO A 50 -6.25 8.79 10.60
CA PRO A 50 -5.31 8.03 11.41
C PRO A 50 -5.22 6.55 11.03
N PHE A 51 -6.08 6.03 10.15
CA PHE A 51 -6.06 4.65 9.68
C PHE A 51 -5.17 4.51 8.43
N PRO A 52 -3.96 3.96 8.56
CA PRO A 52 -3.00 3.90 7.46
C PRO A 52 -3.32 2.79 6.45
N VAL A 53 -4.39 2.02 6.63
CA VAL A 53 -4.69 0.85 5.80
C VAL A 53 -5.48 1.29 4.57
N LEU A 54 -4.81 1.41 3.43
CA LEU A 54 -5.47 1.67 2.15
C LEU A 54 -6.22 0.43 1.67
N ILE A 55 -5.55 -0.72 1.70
CA ILE A 55 -6.11 -2.01 1.30
C ILE A 55 -5.89 -3.02 2.42
N THR A 56 -6.98 -3.54 2.94
CA THR A 56 -6.99 -4.61 3.95
C THR A 56 -6.38 -5.90 3.39
N ARG A 57 -5.89 -6.78 4.25
CA ARG A 57 -5.30 -8.05 3.83
C ARG A 57 -6.32 -8.95 3.12
N HIS A 58 -6.18 -9.09 1.81
CA HIS A 58 -6.96 -10.04 1.02
C HIS A 58 -6.21 -10.51 -0.23
N LYS A 59 -6.76 -11.50 -0.95
CA LYS A 59 -6.23 -11.90 -2.26
C LYS A 59 -6.62 -10.83 -3.27
N ILE A 60 -5.65 -10.12 -3.81
CA ILE A 60 -5.92 -9.08 -4.79
C ILE A 60 -6.07 -9.72 -6.17
N PRO A 61 -7.19 -9.49 -6.87
CA PRO A 61 -7.35 -9.94 -8.25
C PRO A 61 -6.31 -9.22 -9.13
N LYS A 62 -5.52 -10.00 -9.86
CA LYS A 62 -4.68 -9.46 -10.93
C LYS A 62 -5.51 -9.50 -12.20
N ASP A 63 -6.03 -8.35 -12.63
CA ASP A 63 -6.53 -8.25 -13.99
C ASP A 63 -5.35 -8.41 -14.95
N ARG A 64 -5.42 -9.47 -15.78
CA ARG A 64 -4.47 -9.74 -16.86
C ARG A 64 -5.14 -9.31 -18.16
N TYR A 65 -5.24 -8.01 -18.39
CA TYR A 65 -5.68 -7.44 -19.66
C TYR A 65 -4.68 -6.40 -20.12
#